data_AF-A0A6M0FQY0-F1
#
_entry.id   AF-A0A6M0FQY0-F1
#
_cell.length_a   1.000
_cell.length_b   1.000
_cell.length_c   1.000
_cell.angle_alpha   90.00
_cell.angle_beta   90.00
_cell.angle_gamma   90.00
#
_symmetry.space_group_name_H-M   'P 1'
#
loop_
_entity.id
_entity.type
_entity.pdbx_description
1 polymer ?
#
loop_
_entity_poly.entity_id
_entity_poly.type
_entity_poly.pdbx_seq_one_letter_code
_entity_poly.pdbx_strand_id
1 'polypeptide(L)'
;MKILYLDEIITVVRITVTDEIGNQIWKPMWLIVIGSSREELSLIDCYESYRQRYDMEHLFRFGKQRLLMTAYSTPDVKHEENWFKLTLIAYVNLWVARNLAVVLPHHWEQYLKSNKSVKITPSLVQRDFYRIISTLGTMATSPKRRGYSTGRIKGYKTTPRTRHQVIIKGKKKSKKQRKVS
;
A
#
# COMPACT_ATOMS: atom_id res chain seq x y z
N MET A 1 -36.05 4.05 -2.20
CA MET A 1 -35.10 3.00 -2.62
C MET A 1 -35.72 2.33 -3.84
N LYS A 2 -35.06 2.36 -5.02
CA LYS A 2 -35.60 1.78 -6.26
C LYS A 2 -34.52 0.87 -6.85
N ILE A 3 -34.80 -0.44 -6.87
CA ILE A 3 -33.93 -1.47 -7.43
C ILE A 3 -34.36 -1.65 -8.89
N LEU A 4 -33.45 -1.51 -9.84
CA LEU A 4 -33.66 -1.88 -11.23
C LEU A 4 -32.84 -3.15 -11.49
N TYR A 5 -33.53 -4.24 -11.78
CA TYR A 5 -32.94 -5.53 -12.12
C TYR A 5 -32.40 -5.50 -13.55
N LEU A 6 -31.12 -5.80 -13.70
CA LEU A 6 -30.49 -6.09 -14.99
C LEU A 6 -29.45 -7.20 -14.72
N ASP A 7 -29.82 -8.40 -15.14
CA ASP A 7 -29.06 -9.65 -15.27
C ASP A 7 -28.42 -10.23 -13.99
N GLU A 8 -28.74 -11.52 -13.75
CA GLU A 8 -28.63 -12.35 -12.52
C GLU A 8 -27.28 -12.38 -11.77
N ILE A 9 -26.27 -11.66 -12.24
CA ILE A 9 -24.88 -11.68 -11.75
C ILE A 9 -24.54 -10.42 -10.93
N ILE A 10 -25.32 -9.34 -11.08
CA ILE A 10 -24.94 -8.01 -10.57
C ILE A 10 -26.06 -7.38 -9.74
N THR A 11 -25.73 -6.94 -8.53
CA THR A 11 -26.58 -6.03 -7.74
C THR A 11 -25.96 -4.64 -7.73
N VAL A 12 -26.75 -3.61 -8.04
CA VAL A 12 -26.33 -2.21 -7.91
C VAL A 12 -26.89 -1.63 -6.62
N VAL A 13 -26.00 -1.16 -5.74
CA VAL A 13 -26.35 -0.56 -4.45
C VAL A 13 -26.03 0.93 -4.48
N ARG A 14 -27.01 1.76 -4.10
CA ARG A 14 -26.81 3.20 -3.94
C ARG A 14 -26.62 3.54 -2.47
N ILE A 15 -25.48 4.14 -2.15
CA ILE A 15 -25.14 4.57 -0.80
C ILE A 15 -25.23 6.09 -0.72
N THR A 16 -26.03 6.57 0.22
CA THR A 16 -26.21 7.99 0.53
C THR A 16 -25.88 8.20 1.99
N VAL A 17 -24.96 9.13 2.27
CA VAL A 17 -24.59 9.52 3.63
C VAL A 17 -25.23 10.87 3.93
N THR A 18 -26.05 10.91 4.98
CA THR A 18 -26.76 12.10 5.45
C THR A 18 -26.33 12.45 6.86
N ASP A 19 -26.36 13.74 7.18
CA ASP A 19 -26.19 14.25 8.53
C ASP A 19 -27.44 13.98 9.39
N GLU A 20 -27.38 14.27 10.68
CA GLU A 20 -28.50 14.13 11.63
C GLU A 20 -29.73 14.95 11.21
N ILE A 21 -29.50 16.04 10.47
CA ILE A 21 -30.53 16.96 9.95
C ILE A 21 -31.08 16.48 8.58
N GLY A 22 -30.54 15.40 8.02
CA GLY A 22 -30.94 14.84 6.72
C GLY A 22 -30.25 15.46 5.51
N ASN A 23 -29.33 16.41 5.73
CA ASN A 23 -28.54 17.02 4.65
C ASN A 23 -27.52 16.01 4.11
N GLN A 24 -27.43 15.91 2.78
CA GLN A 24 -26.50 15.00 2.14
C GLN A 24 -25.05 15.50 2.28
N ILE A 25 -24.19 14.71 2.93
CA ILE A 25 -22.80 15.09 3.20
C ILE A 25 -21.95 14.97 1.92
N TRP A 26 -22.15 13.89 1.15
CA TRP A 26 -21.43 13.64 -0.10
C TRP A 26 -22.33 13.12 -1.20
N LYS A 27 -21.90 13.28 -2.45
CA LYS A 27 -22.59 12.73 -3.62
C LYS A 27 -22.87 11.23 -3.45
N PRO A 28 -24.03 10.74 -3.95
CA PRO A 28 -24.40 9.34 -3.77
C PRO A 28 -23.36 8.46 -4.49
N MET A 29 -22.91 7.43 -3.79
CA MET A 29 -21.99 6.46 -4.33
C MET A 29 -22.76 5.24 -4.84
N TRP A 30 -22.31 4.70 -5.97
CA TRP A 30 -22.90 3.50 -6.55
C TRP A 30 -21.88 2.37 -6.44
N LEU A 31 -22.27 1.30 -5.76
CA LEU A 31 -21.50 0.07 -5.65
C LEU A 31 -22.12 -1.00 -6.53
N ILE A 32 -21.24 -1.81 -7.11
CA ILE A 32 -21.61 -3.00 -7.87
C ILE A 32 -21.17 -4.19 -7.03
N VAL A 33 -22.12 -5.01 -6.61
CA VAL A 33 -21.88 -6.25 -5.88
C VAL A 33 -22.02 -7.40 -6.89
N ILE A 34 -20.98 -8.20 -7.00
CA ILE A 34 -20.87 -9.29 -7.98
C ILE A 34 -20.56 -10.58 -7.21
N GLY A 35 -21.28 -11.66 -7.50
CA GLY A 35 -21.05 -12.96 -6.89
C GLY A 35 -22.31 -13.83 -6.84
N SER A 36 -22.12 -15.14 -6.72
CA SER A 36 -23.21 -16.12 -6.64
C SER A 36 -24.03 -16.00 -5.35
N SER A 37 -23.38 -15.68 -4.23
CA SER A 37 -24.04 -15.48 -2.91
C SER A 37 -24.32 -14.01 -2.60
N ARG A 38 -24.48 -13.15 -3.63
CA ARG A 38 -24.70 -11.70 -3.43
C ARG A 38 -26.01 -11.37 -2.70
N GLU A 39 -26.99 -12.27 -2.78
CA GLU A 39 -28.31 -12.12 -2.14
C GLU A 39 -28.27 -12.42 -0.64
N GLU A 40 -27.23 -13.13 -0.18
CA GLU A 40 -26.99 -13.40 1.24
C GLU A 40 -26.34 -12.19 1.95
N LEU A 41 -25.76 -11.26 1.19
CA LEU A 41 -25.08 -10.09 1.74
C LEU A 41 -26.09 -9.02 2.13
N SER A 42 -25.99 -8.55 3.37
CA SER A 42 -26.78 -7.39 3.79
C SER A 42 -26.22 -6.10 3.18
N LEU A 43 -27.05 -5.06 3.16
CA LEU A 43 -26.61 -3.72 2.73
C LEU A 43 -25.48 -3.17 3.62
N ILE A 44 -25.45 -3.53 4.90
CA ILE A 44 -24.40 -3.11 5.83
C ILE A 44 -23.08 -3.81 5.51
N ASP A 45 -23.12 -5.11 5.15
CA ASP A 45 -21.93 -5.86 4.74
C ASP A 45 -21.31 -5.29 3.47
N CYS A 46 -22.17 -4.91 2.50
CA CYS A 46 -21.72 -4.26 1.27
C CYS A 46 -21.01 -2.92 1.56
N TYR A 47 -21.56 -2.13 2.49
CA TYR A 47 -20.97 -0.87 2.90
C TYR A 47 -19.64 -1.06 3.65
N GLU A 48 -19.60 -1.93 4.65
CA GLU A 48 -18.39 -2.20 5.44
C GLU A 48 -17.28 -2.81 4.59
N SER A 49 -17.62 -3.72 3.67
CA SER A 49 -16.66 -4.26 2.69
C SER A 49 -16.07 -3.17 1.81
N TYR A 50 -16.88 -2.20 1.37
CA TYR A 50 -16.36 -1.07 0.61
C TYR A 50 -15.47 -0.15 1.45
N ARG A 51 -15.78 0.05 2.74
CA ARG A 51 -14.96 0.88 3.63
C ARG A 51 -13.52 0.39 3.75
N GLN A 52 -13.29 -0.92 3.68
CA GLN A 52 -11.95 -1.52 3.70
C GLN A 52 -11.05 -1.03 2.54
N ARG A 53 -11.65 -0.50 1.46
CA ARG A 53 -10.91 0.13 0.35
C ARG A 53 -10.03 1.29 0.82
N TYR A 54 -10.50 2.09 1.78
CA TYR A 54 -9.74 3.22 2.31
C TYR A 54 -8.54 2.76 3.13
N ASP A 55 -8.66 1.66 3.86
CA ASP A 55 -7.55 1.08 4.62
C ASP A 55 -6.40 0.63 3.71
N MET A 56 -6.74 0.05 2.54
CA MET A 56 -5.74 -0.31 1.53
C MET A 56 -4.99 0.92 1.00
N GLU A 57 -5.65 2.06 0.81
CA GLU A 57 -5.00 3.28 0.34
C GLU A 57 -3.94 3.76 1.35
N HIS A 58 -4.26 3.72 2.65
CA HIS A 58 -3.31 4.05 3.70
C HIS A 58 -2.11 3.10 3.73
N LEU A 59 -2.35 1.80 3.54
CA LEU A 59 -1.28 0.80 3.41
C LEU A 59 -0.36 1.14 2.22
N PHE A 60 -0.90 1.39 1.03
CA PHE A 60 -0.09 1.67 -0.16
C PHE A 60 0.66 2.99 -0.04
N ARG A 61 0.03 4.04 0.50
CA ARG A 61 0.69 5.33 0.73
C ARG A 61 1.85 5.18 1.67
N PHE A 62 1.65 4.52 2.82
CA PHE A 62 2.70 4.26 3.80
C PHE A 62 3.81 3.39 3.19
N GLY A 63 3.45 2.29 2.53
CA GLY A 63 4.40 1.37 1.90
C GLY A 63 5.32 2.07 0.89
N LYS A 64 4.75 2.90 0.02
CA LYS A 64 5.53 3.68 -0.97
C LYS A 64 6.43 4.72 -0.32
N GLN A 65 5.93 5.47 0.67
CA GLN A 65 6.66 6.59 1.27
C GLN A 65 7.70 6.19 2.32
N ARG A 66 7.47 5.09 3.03
CA ARG A 66 8.21 4.72 4.25
C ARG A 66 8.84 3.34 4.20
N LEU A 67 8.31 2.41 3.40
CA LEU A 67 8.85 1.06 3.24
C LEU A 67 9.54 0.84 1.88
N LEU A 68 9.70 1.91 1.09
CA LEU A 68 10.38 1.86 -0.21
C LEU A 68 9.76 0.82 -1.17
N MET A 69 8.45 0.58 -1.04
CA MET A 69 7.73 -0.47 -1.78
C MET A 69 7.93 -0.38 -3.29
N THR A 70 8.01 0.83 -3.85
CA THR A 70 8.21 1.06 -5.29
C THR A 70 9.61 1.58 -5.64
N ALA A 71 10.55 1.58 -4.70
CA ALA A 71 11.91 2.08 -4.96
C ALA A 71 12.81 1.02 -5.62
N TYR A 72 12.45 -0.25 -5.50
CA TYR A 72 13.23 -1.37 -6.03
C TYR A 72 12.90 -1.61 -7.51
N SER A 73 13.72 -1.05 -8.39
CA SER A 73 13.60 -1.22 -9.84
C SER A 73 14.50 -2.34 -10.32
N THR A 74 13.97 -3.55 -10.39
CA THR A 74 14.64 -4.72 -10.97
C THR A 74 13.97 -5.10 -12.30
N PRO A 75 14.74 -5.56 -13.30
CA PRO A 75 14.18 -6.11 -14.53
C PRO A 75 13.76 -7.58 -14.42
N ASP A 76 13.99 -8.24 -13.28
CA ASP A 76 13.44 -9.57 -12.98
C ASP A 76 12.18 -9.43 -12.13
N VAL A 77 11.04 -9.83 -12.70
CA VAL A 77 9.71 -9.78 -12.08
C VAL A 77 9.69 -10.54 -10.76
N LYS A 78 10.38 -11.69 -10.66
CA LYS A 78 10.40 -12.50 -9.43
C LYS A 78 11.04 -11.75 -8.27
N HIS A 79 12.07 -10.95 -8.55
CA HIS A 79 12.73 -10.13 -7.54
C HIS A 79 11.83 -8.98 -7.10
N GLU A 80 11.08 -8.37 -8.02
CA GLU A 80 10.11 -7.32 -7.70
C GLU A 80 8.98 -7.86 -6.81
N GLU A 81 8.39 -9.00 -7.16
CA GLU A 81 7.35 -9.66 -6.35
C GLU A 81 7.85 -10.01 -4.94
N ASN A 82 9.07 -10.52 -4.82
CA ASN A 82 9.68 -10.81 -3.53
C ASN A 82 9.90 -9.54 -2.70
N TRP A 83 10.28 -8.43 -3.34
CA TRP A 83 10.39 -7.14 -2.67
C TRP A 83 9.05 -6.67 -2.11
N PHE A 84 7.97 -6.77 -2.90
CA PHE A 84 6.62 -6.48 -2.41
C PHE A 84 6.26 -7.33 -1.19
N LYS A 85 6.51 -8.65 -1.24
CA LYS A 85 6.27 -9.55 -0.09
C LYS A 85 7.06 -9.11 1.15
N LEU A 86 8.33 -8.76 1.00
CA LEU A 86 9.16 -8.26 2.11
C LEU A 86 8.59 -6.96 2.70
N THR A 87 8.11 -6.04 1.87
CA THR A 87 7.51 -4.79 2.35
C THR A 87 6.22 -5.03 3.13
N LEU A 88 5.40 -6.02 2.72
CA LEU A 88 4.19 -6.42 3.46
C LEU A 88 4.54 -7.08 4.79
N ILE A 89 5.55 -7.96 4.83
CA ILE A 89 6.04 -8.57 6.08
C ILE A 89 6.56 -7.47 7.03
N ALA A 90 7.30 -6.49 6.52
CA ALA A 90 7.75 -5.36 7.31
C ALA A 90 6.58 -4.56 7.90
N TYR A 91 5.51 -4.34 7.12
CA TYR A 91 4.30 -3.70 7.63
C TYR A 91 3.61 -4.52 8.73
N VAL A 92 3.51 -5.84 8.56
CA VAL A 92 2.97 -6.74 9.60
C VAL A 92 3.81 -6.66 10.88
N ASN A 93 5.14 -6.63 10.77
CA ASN A 93 6.02 -6.45 11.92
C ASN A 93 5.75 -5.13 12.66
N LEU A 94 5.53 -4.02 11.94
CA LEU A 94 5.14 -2.74 12.54
C LEU A 94 3.76 -2.83 13.21
N TRP A 95 2.81 -3.52 12.60
CA TRP A 95 1.48 -3.72 13.18
C TRP A 95 1.53 -4.53 14.47
N VAL A 96 2.30 -5.62 14.50
CA VAL A 96 2.51 -6.43 15.73
C VAL A 96 3.21 -5.62 16.82
N ALA A 97 4.23 -4.84 16.45
CA ALA A 97 5.00 -4.02 17.39
C ALA A 97 4.24 -2.81 17.95
N ARG A 98 3.05 -2.48 17.41
CA ARG A 98 2.31 -1.27 17.78
C ARG A 98 2.01 -1.14 19.28
N ASN A 99 1.76 -2.26 19.95
CA ASN A 99 1.41 -2.28 21.37
C ASN A 99 2.63 -2.06 22.27
N LEU A 100 3.84 -2.24 21.73
CA LEU A 100 5.11 -2.02 22.43
C LEU A 100 5.69 -0.62 22.16
N ALA A 101 5.14 0.07 21.16
CA ALA A 101 5.66 1.34 20.68
C ALA A 101 5.30 2.50 21.61
N VAL A 102 6.25 3.39 21.81
CA VAL A 102 6.10 4.65 22.54
C VAL A 102 6.31 5.80 21.56
N VAL A 103 5.58 6.89 21.76
CA VAL A 103 5.70 8.09 20.93
C VAL A 103 7.00 8.82 21.30
N LEU A 104 8.06 8.63 20.50
CA LEU A 104 9.37 9.27 20.69
C LEU A 104 9.53 10.57 19.86
N PRO A 105 9.12 11.76 20.34
CA PRO A 105 9.17 13.00 19.53
C PRO A 105 10.57 13.27 18.99
N HIS A 106 10.65 13.90 17.81
CA HIS A 106 11.93 14.40 17.30
C HIS A 106 12.54 15.43 18.27
N HIS A 107 13.85 15.64 18.18
CA HIS A 107 14.54 16.59 19.06
C HIS A 107 13.98 18.02 18.98
N TRP A 108 13.40 18.41 17.85
CA TRP A 108 12.71 19.70 17.69
C TRP A 108 11.22 19.67 18.07
N GLU A 109 10.60 18.50 18.24
CA GLU A 109 9.18 18.32 18.62
C GLU A 109 8.97 18.27 20.14
N GLN A 110 10.00 18.60 20.93
CA GLN A 110 9.95 18.43 22.39
C GLN A 110 8.87 19.27 23.09
N TYR A 111 8.41 20.35 22.47
CA TYR A 111 7.31 21.18 22.96
C TYR A 111 5.95 20.46 22.91
N LEU A 112 5.81 19.38 22.12
CA LEU A 112 4.57 18.61 21.96
C LEU A 112 4.42 17.44 22.95
N LYS A 113 5.37 17.25 23.87
CA LYS A 113 5.39 16.15 24.86
C LYS A 113 4.12 16.05 25.73
N SER A 114 3.31 17.11 25.80
CA SER A 114 2.10 17.20 26.63
C SER A 114 0.87 16.45 26.10
N ASN A 115 0.85 16.01 24.84
CA ASN A 115 -0.36 15.43 24.25
C ASN A 115 -0.48 13.93 24.57
N LYS A 116 -1.20 13.62 25.66
CA LYS A 116 -1.38 12.27 26.24
C LYS A 116 -2.22 11.27 25.42
N SER A 117 -2.73 11.65 24.24
CA SER A 117 -3.66 10.80 23.47
C SER A 117 -3.31 10.71 21.97
N VAL A 118 -2.04 10.49 21.64
CA VAL A 118 -1.65 10.28 20.23
C VAL A 118 -1.97 8.84 19.84
N LYS A 119 -2.87 8.66 18.86
CA LYS A 119 -3.11 7.36 18.23
C LYS A 119 -1.78 6.87 17.61
N ILE A 120 -1.35 5.66 17.99
CA ILE A 120 -0.11 5.07 17.48
C ILE A 120 -0.30 4.72 16.00
N THR A 121 0.39 5.44 15.13
CA THR A 121 0.38 5.20 13.68
C THR A 121 1.56 4.33 13.27
N PRO A 122 1.52 3.64 12.11
CA PRO A 122 2.64 2.85 11.60
C PRO A 122 3.96 3.64 11.51
N SER A 123 3.89 4.93 11.18
CA SER A 123 5.07 5.82 11.15
C SER A 123 5.70 6.02 12.54
N LEU A 124 4.88 6.14 13.59
CA LEU A 124 5.36 6.27 14.96
C LEU A 124 5.97 4.96 15.46
N VAL A 125 5.36 3.82 15.12
CA VAL A 125 5.94 2.51 15.42
C VAL A 125 7.27 2.33 14.71
N GLN A 126 7.35 2.67 13.41
CA GLN A 126 8.59 2.57 12.65
C GLN A 126 9.72 3.41 13.27
N ARG A 127 9.39 4.60 13.80
CA ARG A 127 10.34 5.48 14.47
C ARG A 127 10.91 4.86 15.75
N ASP A 128 10.06 4.21 16.54
CA ASP A 128 10.45 3.55 17.79
C ASP A 128 10.92 2.10 17.59
N PHE A 129 10.82 1.57 16.37
CA PHE A 129 11.08 0.17 16.07
C PHE A 129 12.49 -0.26 16.46
N TYR A 130 13.48 0.63 16.33
CA TYR A 130 14.86 0.38 16.76
C TYR A 130 14.97 0.03 18.25
N ARG A 131 14.24 0.74 19.11
CA ARG A 131 14.20 0.45 20.56
C ARG A 131 13.51 -0.88 20.83
N ILE A 132 12.46 -1.21 20.08
CA ILE A 132 11.73 -2.47 20.23
C ILE A 132 12.60 -3.67 19.83
N ILE A 133 13.33 -3.58 18.71
CA ILE A 133 14.19 -4.67 18.28
C ILE A 133 15.45 -4.82 19.16
N SER A 134 15.92 -3.74 19.79
CA SER A 134 17.09 -3.82 20.66
C SER A 134 16.81 -4.54 21.98
N THR A 135 15.57 -4.57 22.46
CA THR A 135 15.20 -5.33 23.67
C THR A 135 15.17 -6.84 23.43
N LEU A 136 14.97 -7.28 22.19
CA LEU A 136 15.02 -8.70 21.83
C LEU A 136 16.44 -9.27 21.88
N GLY A 137 17.46 -8.42 21.95
CA GLY A 137 18.86 -8.81 21.86
C GLY A 137 19.26 -9.27 20.45
N THR A 138 20.55 -9.55 20.26
CA THR A 138 21.07 -10.09 18.99
C THR A 138 21.29 -11.59 19.12
N MET A 139 20.46 -12.38 18.44
CA MET A 139 20.73 -13.82 18.20
C MET A 139 21.83 -14.05 17.16
N ALA A 140 22.32 -12.97 16.53
CA ALA A 140 23.34 -13.04 15.50
C ALA A 140 24.72 -13.24 16.11
N THR A 141 25.47 -14.22 15.59
CA THR A 141 26.90 -14.36 15.86
C THR A 141 27.64 -13.13 15.36
N SER A 142 28.75 -12.77 16.00
CA SER A 142 29.59 -11.67 15.55
C SER A 142 29.93 -11.84 14.06
N PRO A 143 29.84 -10.77 13.25
CA PRO A 143 30.06 -10.86 11.82
C PRO A 143 31.47 -11.40 11.56
N LYS A 144 31.57 -12.39 10.66
CA LYS A 144 32.89 -12.85 10.19
C LYS A 144 33.59 -11.67 9.54
N ARG A 145 34.86 -11.43 9.91
CA ARG A 145 35.70 -10.43 9.24
C ARG A 145 35.74 -10.77 7.76
N ARG A 146 35.07 -9.94 6.95
CA ARG A 146 35.17 -10.02 5.49
C ARG A 146 36.57 -9.50 5.16
N GLY A 147 37.52 -10.42 4.93
CA GLY A 147 38.85 -10.06 4.43
C GLY A 147 38.75 -9.34 3.09
N TYR A 148 39.89 -8.88 2.56
CA TYR A 148 39.95 -8.37 1.20
C TYR A 148 39.56 -9.48 0.22
N SER A 149 38.52 -9.25 -0.57
CA SER A 149 38.24 -10.15 -1.68
C SER A 149 39.39 -10.02 -2.70
N THR A 150 39.72 -11.11 -3.37
CA THR A 150 40.77 -11.16 -4.41
C THR A 150 40.44 -10.32 -5.65
N GLY A 151 39.38 -9.50 -5.61
CA GLY A 151 38.87 -8.75 -6.74
C GLY A 151 38.33 -9.65 -7.85
N ARG A 152 38.05 -9.05 -9.00
CA ARG A 152 37.76 -9.79 -10.24
C ARG A 152 39.05 -10.41 -10.76
N ILE A 153 38.98 -11.67 -11.16
CA ILE A 153 40.09 -12.34 -11.84
C ILE A 153 40.49 -11.53 -13.08
N LYS A 154 41.79 -11.33 -13.29
CA LYS A 154 42.31 -10.61 -14.47
C LYS A 154 41.79 -11.30 -15.74
N GLY A 155 41.13 -10.55 -16.61
CA GLY A 155 40.50 -11.07 -17.83
C GLY A 155 39.02 -11.47 -17.69
N TYR A 156 38.45 -11.45 -16.48
CA TYR A 156 37.03 -11.67 -16.28
C TYR A 156 36.20 -10.57 -16.97
N LYS A 157 35.34 -10.97 -17.92
CA LYS A 157 34.39 -10.11 -18.61
C LYS A 157 32.97 -10.61 -18.34
N THR A 158 32.11 -9.74 -17.83
CA THR A 158 30.66 -10.01 -17.73
C THR A 158 30.01 -9.77 -19.09
N THR A 159 29.08 -10.64 -19.48
CA THR A 159 28.24 -10.38 -20.66
C THR A 159 27.42 -9.10 -20.45
N PRO A 160 27.43 -8.15 -21.38
CA PRO A 160 26.55 -7.00 -21.32
C PRO A 160 25.09 -7.45 -21.32
N ARG A 161 24.25 -6.77 -20.54
CA ARG A 161 22.81 -7.07 -20.50
C ARG A 161 22.19 -6.82 -21.86
N THR A 162 21.30 -7.71 -22.30
CA THR A 162 20.46 -7.52 -23.49
C THR A 162 19.67 -6.21 -23.38
N ARG A 163 19.81 -5.33 -24.37
CA ARG A 163 19.02 -4.10 -24.46
C ARG A 163 17.70 -4.41 -25.14
N HIS A 164 16.59 -4.14 -24.46
CA HIS A 164 15.26 -4.20 -25.06
C HIS A 164 14.89 -2.85 -25.70
N GLN A 165 14.07 -2.86 -26.75
CA GLN A 165 13.58 -1.62 -27.35
C GLN A 165 12.67 -0.87 -26.36
N VAL A 166 12.85 0.44 -26.24
CA VAL A 166 12.02 1.28 -25.39
C VAL A 166 10.66 1.47 -26.06
N ILE A 167 9.60 0.90 -25.46
CA ILE A 167 8.23 1.12 -25.93
C ILE A 167 7.77 2.51 -25.45
N ILE A 168 7.80 3.50 -26.35
CA ILE A 168 7.28 4.85 -26.08
C ILE A 168 5.79 4.86 -26.46
N LYS A 169 4.92 5.25 -25.52
CA LYS A 169 3.49 5.43 -25.82
C LYS A 169 3.32 6.56 -26.86
N GLY A 170 2.84 6.20 -28.05
CA GLY A 170 2.54 7.19 -29.11
C GLY A 170 1.36 8.10 -28.74
N LYS A 171 1.40 9.36 -29.17
CA LYS A 171 0.23 10.26 -29.07
C LYS A 171 -0.91 9.69 -29.93
N LYS A 172 -2.11 9.56 -29.35
CA LYS A 172 -3.32 9.19 -30.11
C LYS A 172 -3.53 10.24 -31.22
N LYS A 173 -3.56 9.81 -32.49
CA LYS A 173 -4.03 10.66 -33.59
C LYS A 173 -5.51 10.99 -33.33
N SER A 174 -5.87 12.27 -33.32
CA SER A 174 -7.27 12.69 -33.28
C SER A 174 -7.99 12.15 -34.52
N LYS A 175 -9.08 11.40 -34.31
CA LYS A 175 -9.99 11.04 -35.40
C LYS A 175 -10.62 12.34 -35.91
N LYS A 176 -10.28 12.78 -37.12
CA LYS A 176 -11.07 13.80 -37.83
C LYS A 176 -12.47 13.23 -38.04
N GLN A 177 -13.48 13.88 -37.45
CA GLN A 177 -14.87 13.59 -37.77
C GLN A 177 -15.07 13.88 -39.26
N ARG A 178 -15.56 12.89 -40.02
CA ARG A 178 -16.03 13.11 -41.39
C ARG A 178 -17.27 14.00 -41.29
N LYS A 179 -17.20 15.23 -41.79
CA LYS A 179 -18.40 16.02 -42.09
C LYS A 179 -19.16 15.25 -43.16
N VAL A 180 -20.37 14.82 -42.82
CA VAL A 180 -21.33 14.33 -43.79
C VAL A 180 -21.91 15.57 -44.46
N SER A 181 -21.74 15.66 -45.78
CA SER A 181 -22.31 16.69 -46.64
C SER A 181 -23.77 16.38 -46.94
#